data_AF-A0A6G3MK27-F1
#
_entry.id   AF-A0A6G3MK27-F1
#
_cell.length_a   1.000
_cell.length_b   1.000
_cell.length_c   1.000
_cell.angle_alpha   90.00
_cell.angle_beta   90.00
_cell.angle_gamma   90.00
#
_symmetry.space_group_name_H-M   'P 1'
#
loop_
_entity.id
_entity.type
_entity.pdbx_description
1 polymer ?
#
loop_
_entity_poly.entity_id
_entity_poly.type
_entity_poly.pdbx_seq_one_letter_code
_entity_poly.pdbx_strand_id
1 'polypeptide(L)'
;MDTYEPIEITHQCILTAITLNHISITFDIPKTNESYYYAIFVGRRLKAAEVVENIKKTNMFSIEETLCLLKNQFKNHIDEDILSEENISLSLRCPVSYSKIVDPVRFKGCTHIQSFDALSYVNL
;
A
#
# COMPACT_ATOMS: atom_id res chain seq x y z
N MET A 1 -0.55 -11.68 10.53
CA MET A 1 -1.52 -11.55 9.43
C MET A 1 -0.92 -12.35 8.30
N ASP A 2 -1.46 -13.51 7.98
CA ASP A 2 -0.90 -14.33 6.91
C ASP A 2 -1.25 -13.68 5.58
N THR A 3 -0.24 -13.10 4.93
CA THR A 3 -0.37 -12.51 3.61
C THR A 3 -0.16 -13.62 2.59
N TYR A 4 -1.23 -14.08 1.96
CA TYR A 4 -1.16 -15.02 0.84
C TYR A 4 -0.94 -14.24 -0.44
N GLU A 5 0.23 -14.42 -1.06
CA GLU A 5 0.52 -13.83 -2.37
C GLU A 5 0.01 -14.73 -3.50
N PRO A 6 -0.44 -14.17 -4.63
CA PRO A 6 -0.77 -14.95 -5.82
C PRO A 6 0.44 -15.74 -6.33
N ILE A 7 0.23 -17.01 -6.66
CA ILE A 7 1.27 -17.88 -7.21
C ILE A 7 1.51 -17.52 -8.68
N GLU A 8 2.76 -17.20 -9.02
CA GLU A 8 3.21 -17.07 -10.40
C GLU A 8 3.40 -18.47 -11.00
N ILE A 9 2.67 -18.78 -12.08
CA ILE A 9 2.78 -20.06 -12.79
C ILE A 9 3.13 -19.95 -14.29
N THR A 10 3.41 -18.75 -14.80
CA THR A 10 3.69 -18.52 -16.24
C THR A 10 4.84 -19.39 -16.73
N HIS A 11 5.87 -19.61 -15.90
CA HIS A 11 7.03 -20.42 -16.28
C HIS A 11 6.73 -21.92 -16.38
N GLN A 12 5.63 -22.39 -15.79
CA GLN A 12 5.17 -23.77 -15.82
C GLN A 12 4.11 -24.01 -16.89
N CYS A 13 3.55 -22.94 -17.46
CA CYS A 13 2.57 -23.01 -18.51
C CYS A 13 3.21 -23.36 -19.87
N ILE A 14 2.56 -24.26 -20.60
CA ILE A 14 2.82 -24.49 -22.01
C ILE A 14 2.22 -23.30 -22.78
N LEU A 15 3.07 -22.44 -23.33
CA LEU A 15 2.69 -21.21 -24.03
C LEU A 15 2.35 -21.46 -25.50
N THR A 16 1.41 -22.36 -25.74
CA THR A 16 0.97 -22.73 -27.10
C THR A 16 -0.55 -22.93 -27.15
N ALA A 17 -1.15 -22.61 -28.30
CA ALA A 17 -2.61 -22.75 -28.48
C ALA A 17 -3.06 -24.19 -28.76
N ILE A 18 -2.13 -25.10 -29.06
CA ILE A 18 -2.43 -26.47 -29.50
C ILE A 18 -2.41 -27.50 -28.37
N THR A 19 -1.93 -27.13 -27.19
CA THR A 19 -1.80 -28.04 -26.05
C THR A 19 -2.42 -27.43 -24.82
N LEU A 20 -3.22 -28.22 -24.11
CA LEU A 20 -3.90 -27.77 -22.90
C LEU A 20 -2.94 -27.79 -21.71
N ASN A 21 -3.06 -26.78 -20.86
CA ASN A 21 -2.44 -26.78 -19.53
C ASN A 21 -3.36 -27.52 -18.55
N HIS A 22 -2.79 -28.38 -17.71
CA HIS A 22 -3.52 -29.10 -16.68
C HIS A 22 -3.04 -28.66 -15.30
N ILE A 23 -3.96 -28.18 -14.46
CA ILE A 23 -3.67 -27.71 -13.10
C ILE A 23 -4.38 -28.65 -12.12
N SER A 24 -3.61 -29.24 -11.21
CA SER A 24 -4.14 -30.06 -10.12
C SER A 24 -3.87 -29.36 -8.80
N ILE A 25 -4.92 -29.16 -8.01
CA ILE A 25 -4.83 -28.56 -6.68
C ILE A 25 -5.20 -29.65 -5.68
N THR A 26 -4.31 -29.94 -4.75
CA THR A 26 -4.53 -30.89 -3.67
C THR A 26 -4.29 -30.16 -2.37
N PHE A 27 -5.21 -30.32 -1.43
CA PHE A 27 -5.11 -29.76 -0.09
C PHE A 27 -5.61 -30.79 0.90
N ASP A 28 -4.96 -30.88 2.05
CA ASP A 28 -5.48 -31.62 3.19
C ASP A 28 -6.59 -30.78 3.82
N ILE A 29 -7.80 -31.32 3.85
CA ILE A 29 -8.96 -30.63 4.41
C ILE A 29 -8.68 -30.39 5.90
N PRO A 30 -8.54 -29.13 6.37
CA PRO A 30 -8.47 -28.87 7.79
C PRO A 30 -9.82 -29.25 8.42
N LYS A 31 -9.87 -29.49 9.73
CA LYS A 31 -11.11 -29.83 10.47
C LYS A 31 -12.23 -28.75 10.40
N THR A 32 -12.07 -27.73 9.57
CA THR A 32 -13.00 -26.61 9.39
C THR A 32 -13.91 -26.90 8.19
N ASN A 33 -15.21 -26.70 8.37
CA ASN A 33 -16.25 -26.98 7.37
C ASN A 33 -16.32 -25.88 6.29
N GLU A 34 -15.16 -25.39 5.85
CA GLU A 34 -15.02 -24.21 4.99
C GLU A 34 -14.91 -24.59 3.52
N SER A 35 -15.43 -23.71 2.66
CA SER A 35 -15.32 -23.85 1.20
C SER A 35 -14.17 -22.99 0.68
N TYR A 36 -13.36 -23.56 -0.23
CA TYR A 36 -12.25 -22.88 -0.87
C TYR A 36 -12.53 -22.66 -2.36
N TYR A 37 -12.05 -21.54 -2.89
CA TYR A 37 -12.17 -21.19 -4.31
C TYR A 37 -10.79 -20.84 -4.86
N TYR A 38 -10.58 -21.14 -6.14
CA TYR A 38 -9.39 -20.70 -6.88
C TYR A 38 -9.81 -20.02 -8.17
N ALA A 39 -8.97 -19.12 -8.65
CA ALA A 39 -9.14 -18.45 -9.94
C ALA A 39 -7.76 -18.27 -10.59
N ILE A 40 -7.72 -18.34 -11.91
CA ILE A 40 -6.51 -18.15 -12.71
C ILE A 40 -6.72 -16.89 -13.54
N PHE A 41 -5.76 -15.98 -13.44
CA PHE A 41 -5.79 -14.71 -14.16
C PHE A 41 -4.56 -14.60 -15.05
N VAL A 42 -4.76 -14.05 -16.25
CA VAL A 42 -3.67 -13.60 -17.12
C VAL A 42 -3.58 -12.09 -16.99
N GLY A 43 -2.39 -11.59 -16.66
CA GLY A 43 -2.20 -10.18 -16.42
C GLY A 43 -0.77 -9.73 -16.66
N ARG A 44 -0.57 -8.41 -16.59
CA ARG A 44 0.74 -7.78 -16.67
C ARG A 44 1.16 -7.30 -15.29
N ARG A 45 2.36 -7.68 -14.85
CA ARG A 45 2.97 -7.10 -13.64
C ARG A 45 3.39 -5.65 -13.91
N LEU A 46 2.90 -4.73 -13.09
CA LEU A 46 3.33 -3.34 -13.10
C LEU A 46 4.65 -3.21 -12.34
N LYS A 47 5.61 -2.46 -12.89
CA LYS A 47 6.81 -2.08 -12.13
C LYS A 47 6.44 -1.06 -11.06
N ALA A 48 7.17 -1.04 -9.95
CA ALA A 48 6.93 -0.10 -8.85
C ALA A 48 6.89 1.37 -9.33
N ALA A 49 7.79 1.75 -10.24
CA ALA A 49 7.80 3.07 -10.85
C ALA A 49 6.51 3.39 -11.63
N GLU A 50 5.93 2.43 -12.36
CA GLU A 50 4.65 2.62 -13.06
C GLU A 50 3.49 2.83 -12.08
N VAL A 51 3.50 2.10 -10.96
CA VAL A 51 2.49 2.25 -9.90
C VAL A 51 2.58 3.65 -9.29
N VAL A 52 3.78 4.13 -8.97
CA VAL A 52 4.01 5.48 -8.42
C VAL A 52 3.50 6.55 -9.39
N GLU A 53 3.78 6.43 -10.69
CA GLU A 53 3.27 7.36 -11.70
C GLU A 53 1.74 7.37 -11.80
N ASN A 54 1.09 6.22 -11.60
CA ASN A 54 -0.37 6.15 -11.57
C ASN A 54 -0.95 6.80 -10.29
N ILE A 55 -0.29 6.65 -9.15
CA ILE A 55 -0.69 7.31 -7.90
C ILE A 55 -0.67 8.84 -8.07
N LYS A 56 0.39 9.38 -8.66
CA LYS A 56 0.54 10.83 -8.91
C LYS A 56 -0.60 11.43 -9.73
N LYS A 57 -1.13 10.67 -10.68
CA LYS A 57 -2.19 11.15 -11.60
C LYS A 57 -3.59 11.16 -10.99
N THR A 58 -3.83 10.37 -9.96
CA THR A 58 -5.19 10.01 -9.54
C THR A 58 -5.55 10.42 -8.12
N ASN A 59 -4.57 10.59 -7.23
CA ASN A 59 -4.82 10.67 -5.80
C ASN A 59 -3.96 11.73 -5.09
N MET A 60 -4.06 12.99 -5.54
CA MET A 60 -3.44 14.11 -4.84
C MET A 60 -4.35 14.64 -3.73
N PHE A 61 -3.78 14.85 -2.54
CA PHE A 61 -4.45 15.59 -1.47
C PHE A 61 -4.50 17.06 -1.82
N SER A 62 -5.65 17.69 -1.55
CA SER A 62 -5.75 19.14 -1.65
C SER A 62 -4.97 19.83 -0.51
N ILE A 63 -4.61 21.09 -0.74
CA ILE A 63 -3.97 21.90 0.30
C ILE A 63 -4.94 22.04 1.50
N GLU A 64 -6.23 22.24 1.22
CA GLU A 64 -7.29 22.40 2.22
C GLU A 64 -7.45 21.15 3.09
N GLU A 65 -7.42 19.95 2.50
CA GLU A 65 -7.48 18.69 3.24
C GLU A 65 -6.31 18.57 4.24
N THR A 66 -5.12 18.94 3.78
CA THR A 66 -3.89 18.89 4.58
C THR A 66 -3.90 19.94 5.69
N LEU A 67 -4.37 21.16 5.40
CA LEU A 67 -4.54 22.22 6.38
C LEU A 67 -5.60 21.88 7.43
N CYS A 68 -6.69 21.23 7.04
CA CYS A 68 -7.72 20.76 7.96
C CYS A 68 -7.15 19.75 8.95
N LEU A 69 -6.36 18.79 8.46
CA LEU A 69 -5.70 17.79 9.30
C LEU A 69 -4.74 18.45 10.30
N LEU A 70 -3.89 19.38 9.84
CA LEU A 70 -2.98 20.15 10.70
C LEU A 70 -3.74 20.89 11.79
N LYS A 71 -4.81 21.63 11.45
CA LYS A 71 -5.64 22.36 12.42
C LYS A 71 -6.26 21.43 13.47
N ASN A 72 -6.73 20.25 13.06
CA ASN A 72 -7.31 19.28 13.98
C ASN A 72 -6.26 18.73 14.94
N GLN A 73 -5.03 18.47 14.46
CA GLN A 73 -3.93 18.07 15.34
C GLN A 73 -3.60 19.15 16.37
N PHE A 74 -3.50 20.43 15.95
CA PHE A 74 -3.27 21.54 16.89
C PHE A 74 -4.38 21.69 17.93
N LYS A 75 -5.66 21.58 17.53
CA LYS A 75 -6.80 21.68 18.47
C LYS A 75 -6.75 20.62 19.56
N ASN A 76 -6.44 19.38 19.20
CA ASN A 76 -6.35 18.28 20.16
C ASN A 76 -5.27 18.52 21.22
N HIS A 77 -4.24 19.31 20.91
CA HIS A 77 -3.18 19.66 21.86
C HIS A 77 -3.52 20.86 22.76
N ILE A 78 -4.52 21.68 22.41
CA ILE A 78 -4.92 22.86 23.21
C ILE A 78 -5.83 22.46 24.38
N ASP A 79 -6.62 21.39 24.22
CA ASP A 79 -7.54 20.90 25.25
C ASP A 79 -6.84 20.06 26.34
N GLU A 80 -5.59 19.66 26.11
CA GLU A 80 -4.73 19.06 27.13
C GLU A 80 -3.99 20.20 27.85
N ASP A 81 -4.23 20.42 29.16
CA ASP A 81 -3.66 21.50 30.02
C ASP A 81 -2.09 21.51 30.13
N ILE A 82 -1.41 20.86 29.20
CA ILE A 82 0.04 20.88 28.98
C ILE A 82 0.31 21.98 27.96
N LEU A 83 1.30 22.86 28.21
CA LEU A 83 1.80 23.83 27.24
C LEU A 83 2.07 23.13 25.90
N SER A 84 1.11 23.20 24.98
CA SER A 84 1.22 22.48 23.72
C SER A 84 2.28 23.14 22.86
N GLU A 85 3.15 22.33 22.28
CA GLU A 85 4.12 22.82 21.31
C GLU A 85 3.35 23.53 20.19
N GLU A 86 3.57 24.85 20.03
CA GLU A 86 3.00 25.66 18.94
C GLU A 86 3.50 25.21 17.54
N ASN A 87 4.33 24.17 17.50
CA ASN A 87 5.06 23.71 16.34
C ASN A 87 4.83 22.22 16.13
N ILE A 88 4.56 21.82 14.89
CA ILE A 88 4.57 20.42 14.47
C ILE A 88 5.91 20.14 13.80
N SER A 89 6.69 19.21 14.37
CA SER A 89 7.93 18.73 13.77
C SER A 89 7.65 17.66 12.72
N LEU A 90 8.22 17.82 11.52
CA LEU A 90 8.10 16.86 10.42
C LEU A 90 9.46 16.44 9.90
N SER A 91 9.60 15.14 9.62
CA SER A 91 10.78 14.58 8.99
C SER A 91 10.62 14.57 7.47
N LEU A 92 11.62 15.09 6.77
CA LEU A 92 11.77 14.92 5.32
C LEU A 92 12.42 13.57 4.95
N ARG A 93 12.76 12.74 5.95
CA ARG A 93 13.23 11.37 5.75
C ARG A 93 12.06 10.40 5.85
N CYS A 94 12.01 9.47 4.90
CA CYS A 94 11.02 8.42 4.84
C CYS A 94 11.19 7.50 6.05
N PRO A 95 10.12 7.20 6.81
CA PRO A 95 10.21 6.28 7.94
C PRO A 95 10.47 4.82 7.51
N VAL A 96 10.23 4.48 6.24
CA VAL A 96 10.45 3.13 5.69
C VAL A 96 11.89 2.95 5.20
N SER A 97 12.37 3.83 4.33
CA SER A 97 13.69 3.69 3.69
C SER A 97 14.78 4.49 4.38
N TYR A 98 14.45 5.30 5.39
CA TYR A 98 15.35 6.24 6.09
C TYR A 98 16.03 7.28 5.18
N SER A 99 15.68 7.29 3.88
CA SER A 99 16.21 8.18 2.85
C SER A 99 15.32 9.42 2.69
N LYS A 100 15.80 10.44 1.98
CA LYS A 100 15.00 11.64 1.69
C LYS A 100 13.73 11.24 0.91
N ILE A 101 12.58 11.76 1.33
CA ILE A 101 11.31 11.57 0.62
C ILE A 101 11.37 12.30 -0.72
N VAL A 102 11.07 11.61 -1.81
CA VAL A 102 10.96 12.18 -3.16
C VAL A 102 9.49 12.41 -3.50
N ASP A 103 8.69 11.36 -3.35
CA ASP A 103 7.26 11.38 -3.63
C ASP A 103 6.47 11.19 -2.32
N PRO A 104 6.12 12.29 -1.60
CA PRO A 104 5.44 12.20 -0.32
C PRO A 104 4.00 11.69 -0.48
N VAL A 105 3.70 10.57 0.17
CA VAL A 105 2.37 9.97 0.18
C VAL A 105 1.94 9.57 1.59
N ARG A 106 0.62 9.44 1.76
CA ARG A 106 -0.05 8.87 2.93
C ARG A 106 -1.39 8.27 2.50
N PHE A 107 -1.96 7.37 3.31
CA PHE A 107 -3.30 6.88 3.06
C PHE A 107 -4.35 7.92 3.42
N LYS A 108 -5.51 7.90 2.74
CA LYS A 108 -6.62 8.82 3.03
C LYS A 108 -7.15 8.69 4.47
N GLY A 109 -7.05 7.49 5.05
CA GLY A 109 -7.45 7.22 6.45
C GLY A 109 -6.39 7.58 7.50
N CYS A 110 -5.19 8.04 7.11
CA CYS A 110 -4.17 8.45 8.07
C CYS A 110 -4.60 9.72 8.83
N THR A 111 -4.49 9.68 10.16
CA THR A 111 -4.71 10.84 11.04
C THR A 111 -3.43 11.64 11.32
N HIS A 112 -2.27 11.12 10.91
CA HIS A 112 -0.99 11.81 11.01
C HIS A 112 -0.65 12.58 9.73
N ILE A 113 0.13 13.64 9.88
CA ILE A 113 0.64 14.44 8.77
C ILE A 113 1.96 13.90 8.19
N GLN A 114 2.77 13.19 8.99
CA GLN A 114 4.04 12.62 8.54
C GLN A 114 3.81 11.71 7.33
N SER A 115 4.49 12.00 6.23
CA SER A 115 4.39 11.23 4.98
C SER A 115 5.54 10.24 4.86
N PHE A 116 5.40 9.30 3.93
CA PHE A 116 6.46 8.38 3.52
C PHE A 116 6.67 8.45 2.00
N ASP A 117 7.78 7.87 1.53
CA ASP A 117 8.13 7.86 0.12
C ASP A 117 7.36 6.76 -0.64
N ALA A 118 6.71 7.15 -1.73
CA ALA A 118 5.83 6.26 -2.50
C ALA A 118 6.57 5.03 -3.05
N LEU A 119 7.74 5.23 -3.64
CA LEU A 119 8.51 4.13 -4.24
C LEU A 119 9.03 3.18 -3.16
N SER A 120 9.47 3.72 -2.03
CA SER A 120 9.88 2.93 -0.87
C SER A 120 8.75 2.03 -0.36
N TYR A 121 7.52 2.56 -0.30
CA TYR A 121 6.37 1.80 0.16
C TYR A 121 5.91 0.72 -0.84
N VAL A 122 5.89 1.02 -2.14
CA VAL A 122 5.46 0.05 -3.16
C VAL A 122 6.43 -1.14 -3.30
N ASN A 123 7.68 -0.97 -2.88
CA ASN A 123 8.70 -2.04 -2.91
C ASN A 123 8.83 -2.83 -1.60
N LEU A 124 8.05 -2.48 -0.57
CA LEU A 124 7.94 -3.31 0.64
C LEU A 124 7.36 -4.68 0.29
#